data_AF-A0A9Q0HK70-F1
#
_entry.id   AF-A0A9Q0HK70-F1
#
_cell.length_a   1.000
_cell.length_b   1.000
_cell.length_c   1.000
_cell.angle_alpha   90.00
_cell.angle_beta   90.00
_cell.angle_gamma   90.00
#
_symmetry.space_group_name_H-M   'P 1'
#
loop_
_entity.id
_entity.type
_entity.pdbx_description
1 polymer ?
#
loop_
_entity_poly.entity_id
_entity_poly.type
_entity_poly.pdbx_seq_one_letter_code
_entity_poly.pdbx_strand_id
1 'polypeptide(L)'
;MIAMAMEDPSSSTKDERLQFSLNYQQFESVIQLRYKLNFKENWIDINVNVDNIRCNLIRLVSETLMEKQGYGSEEKHFPSRISLQLTPLLQSDILSVTVTKSTDNPAHEVGIEKTIESSFEPPKSVGLSISSTGTVLLSLKPWKFEQSVYGDTAILNWILHDTVNGREVFSSKPPKFKLCQPKSWFRNRYTRAYRPFTREGGVIFAEDEYGESICWKVREAAIGKTMEWEIKGKIWLTYWPNKRRTHHSETRFLEFNELVHLSIEN
;
A
#
# COMPACT_ATOMS: atom_id res chain seq x y z
N MET A 1 -4.76 7.47 21.50
CA MET A 1 -3.61 7.84 20.66
C MET A 1 -2.64 6.67 20.69
N ILE A 2 -2.40 6.02 19.56
CA ILE A 2 -1.43 4.92 19.46
C ILE A 2 -0.08 5.54 19.13
N ALA A 3 0.92 5.32 19.99
CA ALA A 3 2.27 5.83 19.76
C ALA A 3 2.96 5.00 18.66
N MET A 4 3.72 5.66 17.79
CA MET A 4 4.52 4.98 16.78
C MET A 4 5.66 4.21 17.46
N ALA A 5 5.67 2.89 17.30
CA ALA A 5 6.74 2.02 17.80
C ALA A 5 7.91 2.01 16.81
N MET A 6 9.14 1.88 17.30
CA MET A 6 10.33 1.82 16.46
C MET A 6 10.59 0.37 16.04
N GLU A 7 10.83 0.13 14.74
CA GLU A 7 11.12 -1.22 14.24
C GLU A 7 12.48 -1.73 14.75
N ASP A 8 13.48 -0.84 14.80
CA ASP A 8 14.80 -1.12 15.36
C ASP A 8 15.21 0.00 16.34
N PRO A 9 15.08 -0.21 17.66
CA PRO A 9 15.43 0.80 18.67
C PRO A 9 16.90 1.24 18.63
N SER A 10 17.79 0.38 18.11
CA SER A 10 19.22 0.67 17.96
C SER A 10 19.51 1.64 16.81
N SER A 11 18.53 1.81 15.92
CA SER A 11 18.64 2.70 14.76
C SER A 11 18.34 4.16 15.07
N SER A 12 18.26 4.58 16.34
CA SER A 12 17.99 5.98 16.70
C SER A 12 19.19 6.91 16.45
N THR A 13 18.92 8.11 15.94
CA THR A 13 19.98 9.08 15.63
C THR A 13 20.56 9.67 16.90
N LYS A 14 21.88 9.93 16.95
CA LYS A 14 22.51 10.70 18.04
C LYS A 14 22.41 12.22 17.84
N ASP A 15 21.93 12.66 16.69
CA ASP A 15 21.73 14.08 16.36
C ASP A 15 20.44 14.58 17.00
N GLU A 16 20.56 15.34 18.09
CA GLU A 16 19.44 15.89 18.88
C GLU A 16 18.50 16.76 18.04
N ARG A 17 19.03 17.52 17.07
CA ARG A 17 18.20 18.36 16.19
C ARG A 17 17.36 17.51 15.26
N LEU A 18 17.93 16.41 14.75
CA LEU A 18 17.18 15.47 13.93
C LEU A 18 16.14 14.71 14.77
N GLN A 19 16.51 14.26 15.97
CA GLN A 19 15.57 13.63 16.90
C GLN A 19 14.38 14.55 17.18
N PHE A 20 14.64 15.84 17.43
CA PHE A 20 13.59 16.83 17.62
C PHE A 20 12.65 16.89 16.41
N SER A 21 13.19 17.04 15.19
CA SER A 21 12.36 17.06 13.98
C SER A 21 11.47 15.81 13.85
N LEU A 22 12.00 14.62 14.16
CA LEU A 22 11.32 13.34 13.96
C LEU A 22 10.33 12.96 15.07
N ASN A 23 10.55 13.42 16.31
CA ASN A 23 9.72 13.07 17.46
C ASN A 23 8.45 13.91 17.57
N TYR A 24 8.45 15.14 17.07
CA TYR A 24 7.29 16.05 17.14
C TYR A 24 6.41 15.93 15.90
N GLN A 25 6.08 14.68 15.56
CA GLN A 25 5.23 14.29 14.44
C GLN A 25 4.17 13.32 14.93
N GLN A 26 2.94 13.51 14.48
CA GLN A 26 1.82 12.61 14.70
C GLN A 26 1.38 12.04 13.37
N PHE A 27 1.19 10.72 13.34
CA PHE A 27 0.62 10.05 12.18
C PHE A 27 -0.89 9.89 12.35
N GLU A 28 -1.63 10.20 11.30
CA GLU A 28 -3.07 9.98 11.23
C GLU A 28 -3.41 9.22 9.96
N SER A 29 -4.28 8.22 10.08
CA SER A 29 -4.76 7.47 8.94
C SER A 29 -6.27 7.24 9.03
N VAL A 30 -6.91 7.29 7.87
CA VAL A 30 -8.30 6.94 7.67
C VAL A 30 -8.34 5.88 6.58
N ILE A 31 -8.87 4.71 6.92
CA ILE A 31 -9.07 3.59 6.00
C ILE A 31 -10.57 3.37 5.88
N GLN A 32 -11.09 3.54 4.67
CA GLN A 32 -12.50 3.39 4.36
C GLN A 32 -12.68 2.11 3.54
N LEU A 33 -13.45 1.19 4.09
CA LEU A 33 -13.84 -0.05 3.46
C LEU A 33 -15.33 0.01 3.11
N ARG A 34 -15.68 -0.48 1.93
CA ARG A 34 -17.06 -0.64 1.49
C ARG A 34 -17.34 -2.13 1.35
N TYR A 35 -18.48 -2.60 1.80
CA TYR A 35 -18.91 -3.98 1.55
C TYR A 35 -20.23 -4.03 0.77
N LYS A 36 -20.44 -5.12 0.04
CA LYS A 36 -21.66 -5.43 -0.69
C LYS A 36 -22.00 -6.90 -0.55
N LEU A 37 -23.25 -7.19 -0.20
CA LEU A 37 -23.82 -8.53 -0.19
C LEU A 37 -24.51 -8.79 -1.52
N ASN A 38 -24.18 -9.92 -2.16
CA ASN A 38 -24.95 -10.43 -3.29
C ASN A 38 -25.45 -11.83 -2.95
N PHE A 39 -26.76 -11.96 -2.76
CA PHE A 39 -27.40 -13.24 -2.52
C PHE A 39 -27.49 -14.04 -3.83
N LYS A 40 -27.01 -15.27 -3.82
CA LYS A 40 -27.14 -16.27 -4.89
C LYS A 40 -28.01 -17.41 -4.38
N GLU A 41 -28.40 -18.31 -5.29
CA GLU A 41 -29.30 -19.42 -4.96
C GLU A 41 -28.77 -20.33 -3.82
N ASN A 42 -27.45 -20.53 -3.72
CA ASN A 42 -26.85 -21.49 -2.76
C ASN A 42 -25.79 -20.87 -1.84
N TRP A 43 -25.46 -19.59 -2.00
CA TRP A 43 -24.43 -18.90 -1.21
C TRP A 43 -24.61 -17.38 -1.29
N ILE A 44 -23.82 -16.66 -0.51
CA ILE A 44 -23.80 -15.21 -0.44
C ILE A 44 -22.39 -14.74 -0.79
N ASP A 45 -22.26 -13.85 -1.76
CA ASP A 45 -20.99 -13.20 -2.05
C ASP A 45 -20.86 -11.94 -1.19
N ILE A 46 -19.95 -11.96 -0.22
CA ILE A 46 -19.55 -10.78 0.55
C ILE A 46 -18.36 -10.15 -0.15
N ASN A 47 -18.60 -9.04 -0.84
CA ASN A 47 -17.56 -8.29 -1.55
C ASN A 47 -17.11 -7.13 -0.69
N VAL A 48 -15.81 -7.01 -0.42
CA VAL A 48 -15.22 -5.89 0.32
C VAL A 48 -14.21 -5.19 -0.57
N ASN A 49 -14.34 -3.88 -0.67
CA ASN A 49 -13.50 -3.02 -1.46
C ASN A 49 -12.86 -1.97 -0.56
N VAL A 50 -11.63 -1.61 -0.88
CA VAL A 50 -10.98 -0.44 -0.29
C VAL A 50 -11.41 0.79 -1.08
N ASP A 51 -12.20 1.65 -0.45
CA ASP A 51 -12.72 2.87 -1.08
C ASP A 51 -11.65 3.98 -1.06
N ASN A 52 -11.11 4.24 0.12
CA ASN A 52 -10.11 5.27 0.30
C ASN A 52 -9.16 4.95 1.46
N ILE A 53 -7.86 5.13 1.24
CA ILE A 53 -6.87 5.17 2.32
C ILE A 53 -6.21 6.53 2.30
N ARG A 54 -6.28 7.25 3.41
CA ARG A 54 -5.56 8.51 3.63
C ARG A 54 -4.59 8.31 4.77
N CYS A 55 -3.37 8.77 4.57
CA CYS A 55 -2.31 8.74 5.55
C CYS A 55 -1.71 10.13 5.59
N ASN A 56 -1.67 10.79 6.74
CA ASN A 56 -1.16 12.14 6.91
C ASN A 56 -0.15 12.18 8.08
N LEU A 57 0.85 13.05 7.95
CA LEU A 57 1.78 13.37 9.03
C LEU A 57 1.57 14.81 9.47
N ILE A 58 1.08 14.96 10.69
CA ILE A 58 0.81 16.24 11.33
C ILE A 58 2.01 16.63 12.18
N ARG A 59 2.44 17.88 12.02
CA ARG A 59 3.49 18.47 12.85
C ARG A 59 2.87 18.97 14.16
N LEU A 60 3.46 18.61 15.30
CA LEU A 60 2.93 18.95 16.63
C LEU A 60 3.40 20.32 17.15
N VAL A 61 4.39 20.94 16.53
CA VAL A 61 4.94 22.24 16.94
C VAL A 61 4.97 23.24 15.78
N SER A 62 5.24 24.51 16.07
CA SER A 62 5.32 25.54 15.03
C SER A 62 6.54 25.37 14.12
N GLU A 63 6.47 25.97 12.92
CA GLU A 63 7.58 25.98 11.97
C GLU A 63 8.83 26.66 12.54
N THR A 64 8.62 27.79 13.20
CA THR A 64 9.68 28.57 13.83
C THR A 64 10.41 27.76 14.90
N LEU A 65 9.69 26.94 15.68
CA LEU A 65 10.32 26.06 16.67
C LEU A 65 11.06 24.91 15.99
N MET A 66 10.48 24.30 14.95
CA MET A 66 11.13 23.26 14.15
C MET A 66 12.43 23.71 13.51
N GLU A 67 12.52 24.97 13.05
CA GLU A 67 13.74 25.51 12.46
C GLU A 67 14.78 25.86 13.52
N LYS A 68 14.36 26.39 14.67
CA LYS A 68 15.26 26.76 15.77
C LYS A 68 15.87 25.54 16.45
N GLN A 69 15.04 24.57 16.83
CA GLN A 69 15.47 23.40 17.61
C GLN A 69 15.77 22.18 16.74
N GLY A 70 15.13 22.05 15.56
CA GLY A 70 15.32 20.93 14.65
C GLY A 70 16.01 21.31 13.34
N TYR A 71 15.74 20.53 12.29
CA TYR A 71 16.16 20.79 10.90
C TYR A 71 15.05 21.33 10.01
N GLY A 72 13.93 21.77 10.60
CA GLY A 72 12.76 22.25 9.88
C GLY A 72 11.72 21.15 9.60
N SER A 73 10.62 21.56 8.95
CA SER A 73 9.42 20.74 8.67
C SER A 73 9.60 19.71 7.55
N GLU A 74 10.71 19.78 6.83
CA GLU A 74 11.01 18.96 5.64
C GLU A 74 11.62 17.60 5.98
N GLU A 75 12.25 17.50 7.15
CA GLU A 75 12.79 16.26 7.68
C GLU A 75 11.71 15.53 8.47
N LYS A 76 10.98 14.65 7.79
CA LYS A 76 9.86 13.89 8.35
C LYS A 76 9.76 12.49 7.77
N HIS A 77 9.15 11.61 8.57
CA HIS A 77 8.76 10.28 8.12
C HIS A 77 7.77 10.38 6.96
N PHE A 78 7.65 9.29 6.21
CA PHE A 78 6.64 9.13 5.19
C PHE A 78 6.14 7.67 5.17
N PRO A 79 4.89 7.41 4.76
CA PRO A 79 4.38 6.05 4.59
C PRO A 79 5.22 5.27 3.58
N SER A 80 5.73 4.11 3.98
CA SER A 80 6.56 3.24 3.13
C SER A 80 5.90 1.89 2.87
N ARG A 81 5.04 1.43 3.76
CA ARG A 81 4.23 0.22 3.60
C ARG A 81 2.93 0.32 4.38
N ILE A 82 1.86 -0.21 3.82
CA ILE A 82 0.58 -0.43 4.51
C ILE A 82 0.21 -1.89 4.29
N SER A 83 -0.16 -2.60 5.35
CA SER A 83 -0.66 -3.96 5.30
C SER A 83 -2.00 -4.02 6.03
N LEU A 84 -3.02 -4.56 5.37
CA LEU A 84 -4.33 -4.82 5.95
C LEU A 84 -4.64 -6.30 5.84
N GLN A 85 -5.15 -6.87 6.92
CA GLN A 85 -5.61 -8.25 7.00
C GLN A 85 -7.07 -8.24 7.40
N LEU A 86 -7.88 -8.97 6.64
CA LEU A 86 -9.32 -9.11 6.83
C LEU A 86 -9.61 -10.59 7.07
N THR A 87 -10.02 -10.92 8.29
CA THR A 87 -10.23 -12.30 8.72
C THR A 87 -11.64 -12.48 9.28
N PRO A 88 -12.48 -13.34 8.68
CA PRO A 88 -13.74 -13.74 9.31
C PRO A 88 -13.42 -14.63 10.52
N LEU A 89 -14.04 -14.35 11.67
CA LEU A 89 -13.82 -15.17 12.88
C LEU A 89 -14.51 -16.53 12.79
N LEU A 90 -15.71 -16.58 12.21
CA LEU A 90 -16.46 -17.80 11.98
C LEU A 90 -16.16 -18.38 10.59
N GLN A 91 -15.03 -19.08 10.49
CA GLN A 91 -14.54 -19.65 9.23
C GLN A 91 -15.37 -20.84 8.71
N SER A 92 -16.17 -21.49 9.55
CA SER A 92 -16.98 -22.67 9.17
C SER A 92 -18.07 -22.38 8.11
N ASP A 93 -18.47 -21.12 8.00
CA ASP A 93 -19.49 -20.67 7.05
C ASP A 93 -18.87 -20.15 5.74
N ILE A 94 -17.54 -20.00 5.68
CA ILE A 94 -16.82 -19.59 4.47
C ILE A 94 -16.61 -20.81 3.57
N LEU A 95 -17.00 -20.66 2.30
CA LEU A 95 -16.81 -21.67 1.26
C LEU A 95 -15.52 -21.43 0.48
N SER A 96 -15.19 -20.17 0.19
CA SER A 96 -13.98 -19.79 -0.52
C SER A 96 -13.72 -18.28 -0.43
N VAL A 97 -12.47 -17.88 -0.62
CA VAL A 97 -12.06 -16.47 -0.75
C VAL A 97 -11.40 -16.25 -2.10
N THR A 98 -11.76 -15.16 -2.77
CA THR A 98 -11.24 -14.78 -4.08
C THR A 98 -10.79 -13.33 -4.08
N VAL A 99 -9.74 -13.06 -4.84
CA VAL A 99 -9.11 -11.73 -4.98
C VAL A 99 -8.87 -11.47 -6.47
N THR A 100 -9.17 -10.29 -6.98
CA THR A 100 -9.35 -10.09 -8.44
C THR A 100 -8.15 -9.46 -9.16
N LYS A 101 -7.33 -8.58 -8.56
CA LYS A 101 -6.12 -8.02 -9.19
C LYS A 101 -5.00 -7.60 -8.25
N SER A 102 -3.77 -7.88 -8.69
CA SER A 102 -2.55 -7.28 -8.16
C SER A 102 -1.87 -6.46 -9.27
N THR A 103 -0.99 -5.52 -8.92
CA THR A 103 -0.27 -4.69 -9.90
C THR A 103 0.61 -5.52 -10.85
N ASP A 104 0.98 -6.75 -10.49
CA ASP A 104 1.82 -7.66 -11.28
C ASP A 104 1.04 -8.67 -12.14
N ASN A 105 -0.30 -8.61 -12.16
CA ASN A 105 -1.09 -9.39 -13.11
C ASN A 105 -1.25 -8.60 -14.40
N PRO A 106 -0.53 -8.92 -15.50
CA PRO A 106 -1.05 -8.57 -16.81
C PRO A 106 -2.40 -9.29 -16.94
N ALA A 107 -3.47 -8.52 -17.16
CA ALA A 107 -4.77 -9.07 -17.46
C ALA A 107 -4.66 -9.81 -18.81
N HIS A 108 -4.36 -11.11 -18.76
CA HIS A 108 -4.78 -11.99 -19.83
C HIS A 108 -6.28 -12.21 -19.63
N GLU A 109 -7.06 -11.21 -20.05
CA GLU A 109 -8.44 -11.44 -20.43
C GLU A 109 -8.40 -12.44 -21.58
N VAL A 110 -8.48 -13.72 -21.27
CA VAL A 110 -8.91 -14.74 -22.23
C VAL A 110 -10.43 -14.59 -22.37
N GLY A 111 -10.83 -13.40 -22.84
CA GLY A 111 -12.12 -13.20 -23.48
C GLY A 111 -12.02 -13.90 -24.82
N ILE A 112 -12.66 -15.06 -24.93
CA ILE A 112 -12.90 -15.73 -26.20
C ILE A 112 -13.93 -14.86 -26.94
N GLU A 113 -13.52 -13.69 -27.43
CA GLU A 113 -14.21 -13.00 -28.51
C GLU A 113 -13.73 -13.62 -29.82
N LYS A 114 -14.49 -14.61 -30.28
CA LYS A 114 -14.40 -15.12 -31.65
C LYS A 114 -14.91 -14.03 -32.59
N THR A 115 -14.05 -13.11 -32.98
CA THR A 115 -14.23 -12.34 -34.22
C THR A 115 -13.29 -12.92 -35.25
N ILE A 116 -13.83 -13.82 -36.07
CA ILE A 116 -13.16 -14.45 -37.20
C ILE A 116 -13.20 -13.44 -38.35
N GLU A 117 -12.06 -12.83 -38.65
CA GLU A 117 -11.78 -12.29 -39.99
C GLU A 117 -10.42 -12.79 -40.44
N SER A 118 -10.45 -13.49 -41.59
CA SER A 118 -9.33 -14.28 -42.10
C SER A 118 -8.59 -13.51 -43.19
N SER A 119 -7.27 -13.51 -43.13
CA SER A 119 -6.40 -13.41 -44.31
C SER A 119 -5.10 -14.16 -44.03
N PHE A 120 -4.65 -14.92 -45.03
CA PHE A 120 -3.68 -16.01 -44.93
C PHE A 120 -2.41 -15.62 -45.69
N GLU A 121 -1.22 -15.71 -45.08
CA GLU A 121 0.07 -15.86 -45.79
C GLU A 121 1.11 -16.64 -44.93
N PRO A 122 2.01 -17.46 -45.53
CA PRO A 122 2.74 -18.56 -44.85
C PRO A 122 4.21 -18.23 -44.44
N PRO A 123 4.93 -19.13 -43.71
CA PRO A 123 5.75 -18.77 -42.54
C PRO A 123 7.26 -18.66 -42.81
N LYS A 124 7.97 -17.84 -42.01
CA LYS A 124 9.44 -17.91 -41.87
C LYS A 124 9.90 -17.75 -40.42
N SER A 125 10.73 -18.73 -40.03
CA SER A 125 11.62 -18.82 -38.87
C SER A 125 11.01 -18.84 -37.46
N VAL A 126 11.05 -20.05 -36.88
CA VAL A 126 11.13 -20.31 -35.44
C VAL A 126 12.42 -19.67 -34.91
N GLY A 127 12.26 -18.60 -34.15
CA GLY A 127 13.31 -17.95 -33.38
C GLY A 127 12.64 -17.21 -32.24
N LEU A 128 12.72 -17.75 -31.03
CA LEU A 128 12.20 -17.11 -29.82
C LEU A 128 13.16 -15.97 -29.45
N SER A 129 13.06 -14.85 -30.17
CA SER A 129 13.59 -13.56 -29.73
C SER A 129 12.47 -12.82 -29.02
N ILE A 130 12.46 -12.89 -27.68
CA ILE A 130 11.63 -11.99 -26.88
C ILE A 130 12.30 -10.63 -26.92
N SER A 131 12.13 -9.92 -28.03
CA SER A 131 12.34 -8.47 -28.08
C SER A 131 11.04 -7.84 -27.60
N SER A 132 10.88 -7.70 -26.29
CA SER A 132 9.85 -6.85 -25.70
C SER A 132 10.27 -5.39 -25.88
N THR A 133 10.31 -4.92 -27.12
CA THR A 133 10.27 -3.49 -27.45
C THR A 133 8.82 -3.03 -27.41
N GLY A 134 8.11 -3.45 -26.36
CA GLY A 134 6.82 -2.90 -25.98
C GLY A 134 7.16 -1.71 -25.13
N THR A 135 6.79 -0.52 -25.59
CA THR A 135 6.87 0.74 -24.87
C THR A 135 6.30 0.54 -23.47
N VAL A 136 7.17 0.30 -22.48
CA VAL A 136 6.85 0.31 -21.04
C VAL A 136 6.65 1.78 -20.66
N LEU A 137 5.59 2.36 -21.20
CA LEU A 137 4.86 3.50 -20.66
C LEU A 137 3.87 3.01 -19.59
N LEU A 138 4.11 1.83 -19.00
CA LEU A 138 3.52 1.47 -17.71
C LEU A 138 4.03 2.51 -16.72
N SER A 139 3.14 3.43 -16.34
CA SER A 139 3.39 4.48 -15.38
C SER A 139 4.17 3.91 -14.19
N LEU A 140 5.40 4.38 -14.00
CA LEU A 140 6.26 4.10 -12.84
C LEU A 140 5.65 4.74 -11.57
N LYS A 141 4.42 4.36 -11.21
CA LYS A 141 3.83 4.73 -9.94
C LYS A 141 4.68 4.05 -8.86
N PRO A 142 5.24 4.79 -7.90
CA PRO A 142 6.19 4.26 -6.91
C PRO A 142 5.52 3.28 -5.93
N TRP A 143 4.20 3.19 -5.93
CA TRP A 143 3.43 2.28 -5.09
C TRP A 143 2.99 1.06 -5.89
N LYS A 144 3.33 -0.12 -5.37
CA LYS A 144 2.84 -1.42 -5.83
C LYS A 144 1.75 -1.91 -4.90
N PHE A 145 0.68 -2.47 -5.47
CA PHE A 145 -0.38 -3.11 -4.72
C PHE A 145 -0.34 -4.63 -4.92
N GLU A 146 -0.33 -5.35 -3.80
CA GLU A 146 -0.31 -6.80 -3.76
C GLU A 146 -1.46 -7.32 -2.89
N GLN A 147 -2.09 -8.39 -3.36
CA GLN A 147 -3.14 -9.09 -2.65
C GLN A 147 -2.76 -10.56 -2.53
N SER A 148 -3.03 -11.15 -1.38
CA SER A 148 -2.85 -12.59 -1.16
C SER A 148 -3.92 -13.12 -0.23
N VAL A 149 -4.12 -14.44 -0.28
CA VAL A 149 -5.09 -15.14 0.56
C VAL A 149 -4.33 -16.18 1.35
N TYR A 150 -4.62 -16.26 2.64
CA TYR A 150 -4.12 -17.29 3.55
C TYR A 150 -5.30 -17.89 4.33
N GLY A 151 -5.72 -19.10 3.94
CA GLY A 151 -6.97 -19.67 4.43
C GLY A 151 -8.14 -18.77 4.05
N ASP A 152 -8.94 -18.35 5.03
CA ASP A 152 -10.04 -17.41 4.85
C ASP A 152 -9.64 -15.94 5.07
N THR A 153 -8.37 -15.69 5.35
CA THR A 153 -7.85 -14.33 5.54
C THR A 153 -7.39 -13.74 4.22
N ALA A 154 -7.86 -12.54 3.91
CA ALA A 154 -7.33 -11.75 2.81
C ALA A 154 -6.31 -10.74 3.33
N ILE A 155 -5.19 -10.63 2.62
CA ILE A 155 -4.08 -9.73 2.95
C ILE A 155 -3.88 -8.77 1.80
N LEU A 156 -3.93 -7.48 2.09
CA LEU A 156 -3.72 -6.39 1.15
C LEU A 156 -2.47 -5.62 1.54
N ASN A 157 -1.55 -5.41 0.60
CA ASN A 157 -0.31 -4.68 0.83
C ASN A 157 -0.15 -3.55 -0.19
N TRP A 158 0.14 -2.35 0.31
CA TRP A 158 0.65 -1.23 -0.48
C TRP A 158 2.11 -1.04 -0.13
N ILE A 159 2.98 -1.22 -1.12
CA ILE A 159 4.42 -1.24 -0.93
C ILE A 159 5.03 -0.11 -1.76
N LEU A 160 5.78 0.78 -1.10
CA LEU A 160 6.54 1.80 -1.79
C LEU A 160 7.86 1.21 -2.29
N HIS A 161 8.07 1.30 -3.59
CA HIS A 161 9.32 0.94 -4.26
C HIS A 161 10.10 2.19 -4.65
N ASP A 162 11.43 2.09 -4.54
CA ASP A 162 12.31 3.09 -5.15
C ASP A 162 12.31 2.88 -6.67
N THR A 163 11.85 3.90 -7.39
CA THR A 163 11.68 3.91 -8.85
C THR A 163 12.98 3.65 -9.62
N VAL A 164 14.14 3.78 -8.97
CA VAL A 164 15.45 3.60 -9.60
C VAL A 164 15.99 2.17 -9.47
N ASN A 165 15.68 1.48 -8.37
CA ASN A 165 16.22 0.15 -8.08
C ASN A 165 15.15 -0.96 -7.98
N GLY A 166 13.87 -0.60 -8.00
CA GLY A 166 12.73 -1.52 -7.82
C GLY A 166 12.63 -2.16 -6.44
N ARG A 167 13.49 -1.79 -5.49
CA ARG A 167 13.51 -2.35 -4.14
C ARG A 167 12.48 -1.65 -3.27
N GLU A 168 11.86 -2.42 -2.37
CA GLU A 168 10.98 -1.88 -1.34
C GLU A 168 11.77 -0.91 -0.44
N VAL A 169 11.17 0.25 -0.17
CA VAL A 169 11.78 1.34 0.60
C VAL A 169 11.91 0.96 2.08
N PHE A 170 10.96 0.20 2.61
CA PHE A 170 11.01 -0.31 3.97
C PHE A 170 12.23 -1.21 4.23
N SER A 171 12.52 -2.13 3.31
CA SER A 171 13.59 -3.12 3.48
C SER A 171 14.96 -2.66 2.97
N SER A 172 15.05 -1.46 2.40
CA SER A 172 16.30 -0.90 1.88
C SER A 172 16.82 0.27 2.72
N LYS A 173 18.14 0.30 2.93
CA LYS A 173 18.83 1.52 3.40
C LYS A 173 19.32 2.29 2.18
N PRO A 174 19.25 3.64 2.17
CA PRO A 174 19.81 4.41 1.07
C PRO A 174 21.31 4.09 0.97
N PRO A 175 21.81 3.64 -0.21
CA PRO A 175 23.20 3.23 -0.33
C PRO A 175 24.12 4.42 -0.04
N LYS A 176 25.09 4.23 0.87
CA LYS A 176 25.97 5.30 1.40
C LYS A 176 26.63 6.15 0.31
N PHE A 177 26.92 5.56 -0.85
CA PHE A 177 27.55 6.22 -2.00
C PHE A 177 26.56 7.05 -2.87
N LYS A 178 25.25 6.78 -2.80
CA LYS A 178 24.22 7.52 -3.56
C LYS A 178 23.68 8.76 -2.84
N LEU A 179 24.01 9.00 -1.57
CA LEU A 179 23.66 10.24 -0.86
C LEU A 179 24.23 11.51 -1.52
N CYS A 180 25.24 11.37 -2.37
CA CYS A 180 25.81 12.45 -3.16
C CYS A 180 25.04 12.73 -4.47
N GLN A 181 24.14 11.85 -4.92
CA GLN A 181 23.34 12.01 -6.14
C GLN A 181 21.87 12.27 -5.80
N PRO A 182 21.35 13.51 -5.98
CA PRO A 182 19.96 13.85 -5.62
C PRO A 182 18.89 13.14 -6.47
N LYS A 183 19.28 12.60 -7.63
CA LYS A 183 18.37 12.03 -8.63
C LYS A 183 17.99 10.56 -8.36
N SER A 184 18.64 9.89 -7.40
CA SER A 184 18.60 8.44 -7.26
C SER A 184 17.89 7.90 -6.00
N TRP A 185 17.13 8.75 -5.31
CA TRP A 185 16.37 8.42 -4.10
C TRP A 185 15.32 9.51 -3.81
N PHE A 186 14.43 9.30 -2.81
CA PHE A 186 13.29 10.18 -2.46
C PHE A 186 13.65 11.58 -1.87
N ARG A 187 14.68 12.22 -2.39
CA ARG A 187 15.06 13.60 -2.08
C ARG A 187 14.13 14.59 -2.78
N ASN A 188 13.68 15.61 -2.07
CA ASN A 188 12.66 16.57 -2.53
C ASN A 188 11.33 15.89 -2.93
N ARG A 189 10.96 14.84 -2.21
CA ARG A 189 9.79 13.98 -2.48
C ARG A 189 8.43 14.67 -2.36
N TYR A 190 8.36 15.83 -1.73
CA TYR A 190 7.10 16.55 -1.48
C TYR A 190 6.78 17.67 -2.49
N THR A 191 7.72 18.01 -3.39
CA THR A 191 7.65 19.25 -4.20
C THR A 191 7.42 19.03 -5.69
N ARG A 192 7.45 17.80 -6.20
CA ARG A 192 7.28 17.50 -7.64
C ARG A 192 5.81 17.35 -8.05
N ALA A 193 5.51 17.53 -9.34
CA ALA A 193 4.16 17.36 -9.90
C ALA A 193 3.68 15.90 -9.81
N TYR A 194 4.55 14.95 -10.18
CA TYR A 194 4.32 13.50 -10.07
C TYR A 194 4.84 12.92 -8.75
N ARG A 195 4.57 13.62 -7.65
CA ARG A 195 5.10 13.25 -6.33
C ARG A 195 4.43 11.96 -5.81
N PRO A 196 5.18 11.06 -5.14
CA PRO A 196 4.62 9.86 -4.49
C PRO A 196 3.70 10.19 -3.30
N PHE A 197 3.80 11.41 -2.78
CA PHE A 197 3.21 11.85 -1.52
C PHE A 197 2.45 13.16 -1.71
N THR A 198 1.53 13.47 -0.81
CA THR A 198 0.95 14.83 -0.73
C THR A 198 2.03 15.85 -0.36
N ARG A 199 1.76 17.15 -0.55
CA ARG A 199 2.68 18.21 -0.10
C ARG A 199 2.97 18.14 1.40
N GLU A 200 1.98 17.65 2.14
CA GLU A 200 2.05 17.41 3.58
C GLU A 200 2.80 16.11 3.94
N GLY A 201 3.24 15.33 2.96
CA GLY A 201 4.02 14.10 3.15
C GLY A 201 3.18 12.86 3.45
N GLY A 202 1.87 12.96 3.22
CA GLY A 202 0.93 11.86 3.28
C GLY A 202 0.81 11.07 1.98
N VAL A 203 -0.08 10.09 1.95
CA VAL A 203 -0.48 9.37 0.74
C VAL A 203 -2.00 9.21 0.72
N ILE A 204 -2.58 9.23 -0.47
CA ILE A 204 -4.01 8.99 -0.70
C ILE A 204 -4.09 7.89 -1.76
N PHE A 205 -4.79 6.81 -1.45
CA PHE A 205 -5.16 5.77 -2.40
C PHE A 205 -6.67 5.84 -2.61
N ALA A 206 -7.09 5.92 -3.87
CA ALA A 206 -8.50 5.94 -4.28
C ALA A 206 -8.87 4.68 -5.07
N GLU A 207 -10.17 4.38 -5.13
CA GLU A 207 -10.78 3.20 -5.76
C GLU A 207 -10.27 2.96 -7.19
N ASP A 208 -10.11 4.01 -8.00
CA ASP A 208 -9.68 3.92 -9.41
C ASP A 208 -8.18 3.63 -9.60
N GLU A 209 -7.36 3.90 -8.58
CA GLU A 209 -5.91 3.76 -8.70
C GLU A 209 -5.39 2.39 -8.25
N TYR A 210 -6.09 1.72 -7.31
CA TYR A 210 -5.64 0.46 -6.68
C TYR A 210 -6.79 -0.44 -6.20
N GLY A 211 -8.05 -0.07 -6.45
CA GLY A 211 -9.23 -0.68 -5.83
C GLY A 211 -9.77 -1.88 -6.60
N GLU A 212 -9.60 -3.05 -6.02
CA GLU A 212 -10.35 -4.24 -6.41
C GLU A 212 -10.91 -4.98 -5.20
N SER A 213 -11.94 -5.79 -5.46
CA SER A 213 -12.81 -6.41 -4.45
C SER A 213 -12.25 -7.74 -3.96
N ILE A 214 -12.19 -7.93 -2.65
CA ILE A 214 -12.08 -9.25 -2.05
C ILE A 214 -13.48 -9.84 -1.95
N CYS A 215 -13.67 -11.07 -2.40
CA CYS A 215 -14.96 -11.75 -2.33
C CYS A 215 -14.86 -13.03 -1.51
N TRP A 216 -15.62 -13.06 -0.42
CA TRP A 216 -15.88 -14.29 0.35
C TRP A 216 -17.21 -14.88 -0.07
N LYS A 217 -17.18 -16.16 -0.43
CA LYS A 217 -18.40 -16.96 -0.61
C LYS A 217 -18.78 -17.54 0.73
N VAL A 218 -19.99 -17.23 1.19
CA VAL A 218 -20.51 -17.67 2.49
C VAL A 218 -21.73 -18.54 2.29
N ARG A 219 -21.87 -19.59 3.10
CA ARG A 219 -23.03 -20.49 3.05
C ARG A 219 -24.33 -19.72 3.32
N GLU A 220 -25.40 -20.12 2.64
CA GLU A 220 -26.75 -19.56 2.85
C GLU A 220 -27.23 -19.67 4.31
N ALA A 221 -26.76 -20.67 5.07
CA ALA A 221 -27.06 -20.81 6.50
C ALA A 221 -26.58 -19.62 7.37
N ALA A 222 -25.80 -18.68 6.81
CA ALA A 222 -25.40 -17.45 7.46
C ALA A 222 -26.41 -16.30 7.29
N ILE A 223 -27.45 -16.45 6.44
CA ILE A 223 -28.53 -15.46 6.32
C ILE A 223 -29.20 -15.25 7.68
N GLY A 224 -29.43 -13.99 8.04
CA GLY A 224 -30.03 -13.59 9.31
C GLY A 224 -29.07 -13.62 10.50
N LYS A 225 -27.78 -13.93 10.28
CA LYS A 225 -26.75 -13.88 11.31
C LYS A 225 -25.89 -12.61 11.18
N THR A 226 -25.34 -12.20 12.31
CA THR A 226 -24.25 -11.23 12.35
C THR A 226 -22.93 -11.98 12.35
N MET A 227 -22.08 -11.74 11.35
CA MET A 227 -20.72 -12.27 11.30
C MET A 227 -19.73 -11.27 11.88
N GLU A 228 -18.75 -11.77 12.62
CA GLU A 228 -17.66 -10.97 13.17
C GLU A 228 -16.41 -11.07 12.29
N TRP A 229 -15.80 -9.91 12.05
CA TRP A 229 -14.62 -9.74 11.21
C TRP A 229 -13.53 -9.05 11.99
N GLU A 230 -12.35 -9.66 12.01
CA GLU A 230 -11.15 -9.03 12.54
C GLU A 230 -10.44 -8.29 11.41
N ILE A 231 -10.17 -7.00 11.64
CA ILE A 231 -9.42 -6.13 10.74
C ILE A 231 -8.13 -5.73 11.45
N LYS A 232 -7.02 -6.34 11.02
CA LYS A 232 -5.69 -5.97 11.49
C LYS A 232 -5.02 -5.09 10.46
N GLY A 233 -4.41 -4.01 10.91
CA GLY A 233 -3.61 -3.17 10.04
C GLY A 233 -2.26 -2.82 10.65
N LYS A 234 -1.25 -2.74 9.79
CA LYS A 234 0.08 -2.27 10.16
C LYS A 234 0.57 -1.28 9.11
N ILE A 235 1.00 -0.11 9.56
CA ILE A 235 1.47 0.98 8.72
C ILE A 235 2.90 1.32 9.12
N TRP A 236 3.82 1.27 8.17
CA TRP A 236 5.22 1.61 8.35
C TRP A 236 5.52 3.01 7.84
N LEU A 237 6.28 3.74 8.62
CA LEU A 237 6.69 5.11 8.41
C LEU A 237 8.21 5.16 8.42
N THR A 238 8.79 5.34 7.24
CA THR A 238 10.25 5.37 7.09
C THR A 238 10.72 6.82 7.02
N TYR A 239 11.81 7.12 7.71
CA TYR A 239 12.56 8.36 7.53
C TYR A 239 13.80 8.09 6.68
N TRP A 240 13.85 8.72 5.52
CA TRP A 240 15.08 8.96 4.76
C TRP A 240 15.34 10.47 4.68
N PRO A 241 16.61 10.90 4.76
CA PRO A 241 16.95 12.32 4.75
C PRO A 241 16.40 13.01 3.51
N ASN A 242 15.78 14.17 3.67
CA ASN A 242 15.13 14.87 2.56
C ASN A 242 16.05 15.95 1.99
N LYS A 243 16.26 17.04 2.72
CA LYS A 243 17.11 18.16 2.28
C LYS A 243 18.54 18.00 2.79
N ARG A 244 18.69 17.50 4.02
CA ARG A 244 19.97 17.35 4.71
C ARG A 244 20.73 16.11 4.25
N ARG A 245 22.06 16.22 4.20
CA ARG A 245 22.95 15.09 3.98
C ARG A 245 23.25 14.45 5.33
N THR A 246 22.54 13.38 5.66
CA THR A 246 22.81 12.55 6.84
C THR A 246 22.74 11.08 6.42
N HIS A 247 23.46 10.18 7.07
CA HIS A 247 23.36 8.74 6.80
C HIS A 247 22.26 8.04 7.62
N HIS A 248 21.48 8.83 8.37
CA HIS A 248 20.47 8.31 9.27
C HIS A 248 19.27 7.78 8.49
N SER A 249 18.75 6.64 8.91
CA SER A 249 17.48 6.10 8.44
C SER A 249 16.83 5.32 9.56
N GLU A 250 15.56 5.59 9.83
CA GLU A 250 14.79 4.84 10.81
C GLU A 250 13.42 4.48 10.23
N THR A 251 12.81 3.43 10.76
CA THR A 251 11.42 3.08 10.47
C THR A 251 10.67 2.94 11.77
N ARG A 252 9.48 3.53 11.80
CA ARG A 252 8.49 3.33 12.85
C ARG A 252 7.27 2.64 12.27
N PHE A 253 6.45 2.04 13.12
CA PHE A 253 5.19 1.46 12.71
C PHE A 253 4.07 1.80 13.69
N LEU A 254 2.85 1.70 13.18
CA LEU A 254 1.63 1.70 13.96
C LEU A 254 0.84 0.46 13.58
N GLU A 255 0.30 -0.22 14.58
CA GLU A 255 -0.58 -1.35 14.41
C GLU A 255 -1.94 -1.06 15.04
N PHE A 256 -2.99 -1.62 14.44
CA PHE A 256 -4.34 -1.58 14.97
C PHE A 256 -5.02 -2.93 14.74
N ASN A 257 -5.98 -3.24 15.60
CA ASN A 257 -6.83 -4.40 15.48
C ASN A 257 -8.26 -3.99 15.85
N GLU A 258 -9.18 -4.08 14.90
CA GLU A 258 -10.57 -3.69 15.07
C GLU A 258 -11.48 -4.89 14.78
N LEU A 259 -12.50 -5.07 15.61
CA LEU A 259 -13.54 -6.06 15.39
C LEU A 259 -14.77 -5.39 14.79
N VAL A 260 -15.24 -5.87 13.65
CA VAL A 260 -16.39 -5.33 12.93
C VAL A 260 -17.48 -6.38 12.81
N HIS A 261 -18.72 -5.95 13.06
CA HIS A 261 -19.90 -6.78 12.95
C HIS A 261 -20.61 -6.49 11.63
N LEU A 262 -20.79 -7.52 10.81
CA LEU A 262 -21.49 -7.43 9.54
C LEU A 262 -22.79 -8.24 9.65
N SER A 263 -23.93 -7.55 9.56
CA SER A 263 -25.24 -8.21 9.51
C SER A 263 -25.54 -8.69 8.09
N ILE A 264 -25.88 -9.97 7.96
CA ILE A 264 -26.27 -10.58 6.69
C ILE A 264 -27.80 -10.60 6.64
N GLU A 265 -28.39 -9.46 6.32
CA GLU A 265 -29.84 -9.28 6.17
C GLU A 265 -30.21 -9.16 4.69
N ASN A 266 -31.34 -9.77 4.32
CA ASN A 266 -31.89 -9.77 2.96
C ASN A 266 -32.98 -8.71 2.83
#